data_AF-A0A6P9CHP6-F1
#
_entry.id   AF-A0A6P9CHP6-F1
#
_cell.length_a   1.000
_cell.length_b   1.000
_cell.length_c   1.000
_cell.angle_alpha   90.00
_cell.angle_beta   90.00
_cell.angle_gamma   90.00
#
_symmetry.space_group_name_H-M   'P 1'
#
loop_
_entity.id
_entity.type
_entity.pdbx_description
1 polymer ?
#
loop_
_entity_poly.entity_id
_entity_poly.type
_entity_poly.pdbx_seq_one_letter_code
_entity_poly.pdbx_strand_id
1 'polypeptide(L)'
;MMAEMKDDNDELAMLEKDIKEFWTKFKTICCHGPIDQVLGLRDSWYESINSLSDKWSKRLKEGDEIINKFHEYTNEVCVLNKSIEEKQAKISTALSKITDEEKEKTDLMNSIQELKEELIQNSKSKHKKAEETEERLLKAEKLFKERLGLEIRKTCVVSCSPPLDCTEELQQKVRETNNFSAFIANVRKAFIALTYK
;
A
#
# COMPACT_ATOMS: atom_id res chain seq x y z
N MET A 1 -11.54 -45.39 -12.18
CA MET A 1 -11.59 -45.49 -13.65
C MET A 1 -11.00 -46.81 -14.20
N MET A 2 -11.06 -47.94 -13.47
CA MET A 2 -10.61 -49.26 -14.00
C MET A 2 -11.69 -50.36 -13.93
N ALA A 3 -12.91 -50.04 -13.47
CA ALA A 3 -13.94 -51.05 -13.25
C ALA A 3 -14.83 -51.33 -14.48
N GLU A 4 -14.92 -50.41 -15.45
CA GLU A 4 -15.88 -50.53 -16.57
C GLU A 4 -15.28 -51.11 -17.86
N MET A 5 -13.96 -51.08 -18.05
CA MET A 5 -13.33 -51.68 -19.25
C MET A 5 -13.32 -53.22 -19.25
N LYS A 6 -13.61 -53.85 -18.11
CA LYS A 6 -13.61 -55.32 -18.00
C LYS A 6 -14.86 -55.93 -18.63
N ASP A 7 -15.96 -55.17 -18.66
CA ASP A 7 -17.27 -55.63 -19.14
C ASP A 7 -17.36 -55.62 -20.67
N ASP A 8 -16.81 -54.59 -21.34
CA ASP A 8 -16.85 -54.48 -22.81
C ASP A 8 -16.03 -55.58 -23.53
N ASN A 9 -14.92 -56.03 -22.92
CA ASN A 9 -14.11 -57.12 -23.47
C ASN A 9 -14.83 -58.48 -23.33
N ASP A 10 -15.60 -58.65 -22.26
CA ASP A 10 -16.43 -59.83 -22.03
C ASP A 10 -17.69 -59.80 -22.93
N GLU A 11 -18.30 -58.63 -23.20
CA GLU A 11 -19.38 -58.46 -24.20
C GLU A 11 -18.90 -58.79 -25.63
N LEU A 12 -17.68 -58.36 -26.02
CA LEU A 12 -17.12 -58.65 -27.34
C LEU A 12 -16.81 -60.14 -27.51
N ALA A 13 -16.25 -60.77 -26.48
CA ALA A 13 -15.98 -62.21 -26.46
C ALA A 13 -17.29 -63.04 -26.50
N MET A 14 -18.34 -62.58 -25.83
CA MET A 14 -19.69 -63.16 -25.90
C MET A 14 -20.27 -63.06 -27.32
N LEU A 15 -20.18 -61.90 -27.97
CA LEU A 15 -20.65 -61.72 -29.34
C LEU A 15 -19.88 -62.61 -30.33
N GLU A 16 -18.56 -62.72 -30.19
CA GLU A 16 -17.74 -63.59 -31.05
C GLU A 16 -18.14 -65.07 -30.90
N LYS A 17 -18.43 -65.49 -29.67
CA LYS A 17 -18.92 -66.84 -29.38
C LYS A 17 -20.31 -67.07 -30.01
N ASP A 18 -21.23 -66.13 -29.87
CA ASP A 18 -22.59 -66.22 -30.41
C ASP A 18 -22.59 -66.24 -31.94
N ILE A 19 -21.72 -65.44 -32.59
CA ILE A 19 -21.53 -65.47 -34.05
C ILE A 19 -21.01 -66.83 -34.51
N LYS A 20 -20.01 -67.40 -33.80
CA LYS A 20 -19.47 -68.73 -34.13
C LYS A 20 -20.52 -69.83 -33.95
N GLU A 21 -21.29 -69.78 -32.87
CA GLU A 21 -22.35 -70.75 -32.60
C GLU A 21 -23.48 -70.67 -33.63
N PHE A 22 -23.91 -69.46 -33.98
CA PHE A 22 -24.87 -69.22 -35.05
C PHE A 22 -24.37 -69.76 -36.38
N TRP A 23 -23.11 -69.50 -36.74
CA TRP A 23 -22.52 -69.97 -37.99
C TRP A 23 -22.50 -71.50 -38.08
N THR A 24 -22.16 -72.19 -36.99
CA THR A 24 -22.19 -73.65 -36.93
C THR A 24 -23.62 -74.20 -37.05
N LYS A 25 -24.61 -73.60 -36.38
CA LYS A 25 -26.03 -73.98 -36.49
C LYS A 25 -26.58 -73.75 -37.91
N PHE A 26 -26.33 -72.58 -38.48
CA PHE A 26 -26.70 -72.21 -39.83
C PHE A 26 -26.13 -73.19 -40.86
N LYS A 27 -24.83 -73.51 -40.76
CA LYS A 27 -24.16 -74.46 -41.66
C LYS A 27 -24.76 -75.87 -41.57
N THR A 28 -25.19 -76.28 -40.39
CA THR A 28 -25.79 -77.61 -40.16
C THR A 28 -27.19 -77.70 -40.76
N ILE A 29 -28.00 -76.65 -40.63
CA ILE A 29 -29.41 -76.62 -41.04
C ILE A 29 -29.55 -76.37 -42.55
N CYS A 30 -28.74 -75.49 -43.15
CA CYS A 30 -28.76 -75.24 -44.59
C CYS A 30 -28.37 -76.47 -45.43
N CYS A 31 -27.65 -77.44 -44.86
CA CYS A 31 -27.27 -78.66 -45.55
C CYS A 31 -28.29 -79.81 -45.42
N HIS A 32 -29.23 -79.79 -44.44
CA HIS A 32 -30.10 -80.93 -44.14
C HIS A 32 -31.53 -80.61 -43.60
N GLY A 33 -31.95 -79.34 -43.46
CA GLY A 33 -33.22 -78.94 -42.79
C GLY A 33 -34.35 -78.46 -43.72
N PRO A 34 -35.63 -78.47 -43.27
CA PRO A 34 -36.78 -77.91 -44.02
C PRO A 34 -36.68 -76.39 -44.23
N ILE A 35 -37.13 -75.91 -45.39
CA ILE A 35 -36.99 -74.51 -45.85
C ILE A 35 -37.55 -73.48 -44.85
N ASP A 36 -38.65 -73.77 -44.14
CA ASP A 36 -39.26 -72.85 -43.18
C ASP A 36 -38.38 -72.58 -41.95
N GLN A 37 -37.55 -73.55 -41.52
CA GLN A 37 -36.61 -73.37 -40.42
C GLN A 37 -35.43 -72.47 -40.83
N VAL A 38 -35.05 -72.48 -42.11
CA VAL A 38 -33.99 -71.62 -42.66
C VAL A 38 -34.46 -70.16 -42.71
N LEU A 39 -35.72 -69.92 -43.06
CA LEU A 39 -36.30 -68.57 -43.10
C LEU A 39 -36.44 -67.96 -41.70
N GLY A 40 -36.91 -68.72 -40.71
CA GLY A 40 -37.01 -68.23 -39.33
C GLY A 40 -35.65 -67.86 -38.70
N LEU A 41 -34.59 -68.63 -39.00
CA LEU A 41 -33.23 -68.30 -38.56
C LEU A 41 -32.67 -67.05 -39.24
N ARG A 42 -32.99 -66.86 -40.53
CA ARG A 42 -32.63 -65.65 -41.26
C ARG A 42 -33.27 -64.41 -40.64
N ASP A 43 -34.56 -64.48 -40.34
CA ASP A 43 -35.29 -63.33 -39.79
C ASP A 43 -34.80 -63.00 -38.37
N SER A 44 -34.59 -64.02 -37.53
CA SER A 44 -33.97 -63.86 -36.20
C SER A 44 -32.55 -63.27 -36.26
N TRP A 45 -31.76 -63.64 -37.28
CA TRP A 45 -30.44 -63.06 -37.51
C TRP A 45 -30.50 -61.60 -37.92
N TYR A 46 -31.43 -61.22 -38.81
CA TYR A 46 -31.65 -59.83 -39.19
C TYR A 46 -32.09 -58.98 -37.99
N GLU A 47 -33.02 -59.47 -37.17
CA GLU A 47 -33.45 -58.78 -35.94
C GLU A 47 -32.29 -58.59 -34.96
N SER A 48 -31.46 -59.61 -34.77
CA SER A 48 -30.29 -59.55 -33.89
C SER A 48 -29.25 -58.53 -34.38
N ILE A 49 -29.00 -58.48 -35.69
CA ILE A 49 -28.09 -57.49 -36.30
C ILE A 49 -28.64 -56.08 -36.17
N ASN A 50 -29.93 -55.88 -36.46
CA ASN A 50 -30.56 -54.56 -36.33
C ASN A 50 -30.52 -54.06 -34.89
N SER A 51 -30.85 -54.93 -33.92
CA SER A 51 -30.76 -54.59 -32.49
C SER A 51 -29.34 -54.22 -32.07
N LEU A 52 -28.33 -54.95 -32.54
CA LEU A 52 -26.93 -54.65 -32.27
C LEU A 52 -26.52 -53.32 -32.92
N SER A 53 -26.95 -53.07 -34.15
CA SER A 53 -26.71 -51.82 -34.88
C SER A 53 -27.31 -50.62 -34.14
N ASP A 54 -28.53 -50.76 -33.63
CA ASP A 54 -29.18 -49.72 -32.83
C ASP A 54 -28.45 -49.48 -31.50
N LYS A 55 -28.01 -50.54 -30.79
CA LYS A 55 -27.22 -50.44 -29.55
C LYS A 55 -25.94 -49.64 -29.79
N TRP A 56 -25.17 -49.99 -30.82
CA TRP A 56 -23.92 -49.30 -31.14
C TRP A 56 -24.13 -47.88 -31.65
N SER A 57 -25.19 -47.64 -32.43
CA SER A 57 -25.55 -46.29 -32.88
C SER A 57 -25.90 -45.37 -31.71
N LYS A 58 -26.58 -45.91 -30.69
CA LYS A 58 -26.87 -45.18 -29.44
C LYS A 58 -25.60 -44.89 -28.65
N ARG A 59 -24.73 -45.90 -28.44
CA ARG A 59 -23.44 -45.70 -27.75
C ARG A 59 -22.55 -44.69 -28.46
N LEU A 60 -22.53 -44.67 -29.79
CA LEU A 60 -21.76 -43.69 -30.56
C LEU A 60 -22.23 -42.26 -30.31
N LYS A 61 -23.56 -42.02 -30.36
CA LYS A 61 -24.14 -40.70 -30.06
C LYS A 61 -23.87 -40.24 -28.62
N GLU A 62 -23.99 -41.15 -27.66
CA GLU A 62 -23.64 -40.87 -26.26
C GLU A 62 -22.16 -40.49 -26.11
N GLY A 63 -21.27 -41.17 -26.84
CA GLY A 63 -19.85 -40.82 -26.92
C GLY A 63 -19.61 -39.42 -27.48
N ASP A 64 -20.26 -39.07 -28.59
CA ASP A 64 -20.16 -37.74 -29.20
C ASP A 64 -20.65 -36.62 -28.25
N GLU A 65 -21.75 -36.87 -27.51
CA GLU A 65 -22.26 -35.93 -26.51
C GLU A 65 -21.26 -35.70 -25.36
N ILE A 66 -20.59 -36.76 -24.90
CA ILE A 66 -19.55 -36.66 -23.86
C ILE A 66 -18.36 -35.86 -24.38
N ILE A 67 -17.90 -36.12 -25.60
CA ILE A 67 -16.78 -35.40 -26.23
C ILE A 67 -17.13 -33.91 -26.35
N ASN A 68 -18.34 -33.57 -26.79
CA ASN A 68 -18.79 -32.19 -26.89
C ASN A 68 -18.77 -31.48 -25.54
N LYS A 69 -19.33 -32.10 -24.49
CA LYS A 69 -19.27 -31.55 -23.12
C LYS A 69 -17.83 -31.37 -22.63
N PHE A 70 -16.93 -32.29 -22.98
CA PHE A 70 -15.53 -32.18 -22.61
C PHE A 70 -14.86 -30.97 -23.28
N HIS A 71 -15.16 -30.72 -24.56
CA HIS A 71 -14.69 -29.52 -25.26
C HIS A 71 -15.27 -28.23 -24.64
N GLU A 72 -16.55 -28.21 -24.27
CA GLU A 72 -17.18 -27.06 -23.59
C GLU A 72 -16.45 -26.73 -22.28
N TYR A 73 -16.29 -27.72 -21.39
CA TYR A 73 -15.56 -27.52 -20.14
C TYR A 73 -14.10 -27.12 -20.36
N THR A 74 -13.44 -27.69 -21.37
CA THR A 74 -12.05 -27.31 -21.71
C THR A 74 -11.97 -25.83 -22.12
N ASN A 75 -12.93 -25.35 -22.91
CA ASN A 75 -13.01 -23.95 -23.31
C ASN A 75 -13.29 -23.03 -22.13
N GLU A 76 -14.23 -23.40 -21.25
CA GLU A 76 -14.52 -22.64 -20.03
C GLU A 76 -13.29 -22.52 -19.13
N VAL A 77 -12.56 -23.62 -18.91
CA VAL A 77 -11.30 -23.63 -18.15
C VAL A 77 -10.26 -22.72 -18.80
N CYS A 78 -10.13 -22.74 -20.13
CA CYS A 78 -9.22 -21.85 -20.86
C CYS A 78 -9.56 -20.36 -20.65
N VAL A 79 -10.84 -20.00 -20.72
CA VAL A 79 -11.30 -18.62 -20.46
C VAL A 79 -11.04 -18.21 -19.01
N LEU A 80 -11.33 -19.09 -18.05
CA LEU A 80 -11.07 -18.85 -16.63
C LEU A 80 -9.58 -18.66 -16.36
N ASN A 81 -8.71 -19.49 -16.95
CA ASN A 81 -7.26 -19.36 -16.79
C ASN A 81 -6.74 -18.01 -17.30
N LYS A 82 -7.19 -17.56 -18.48
CA LYS A 82 -6.85 -16.21 -18.99
C LYS A 82 -7.26 -15.11 -18.01
N SER A 83 -8.47 -15.19 -17.44
CA SER A 83 -8.93 -14.21 -16.44
C SER A 83 -8.10 -14.25 -15.15
N ILE A 84 -7.66 -15.44 -14.72
CA ILE A 84 -6.78 -15.61 -13.56
C ILE A 84 -5.42 -14.94 -13.82
N GLU A 85 -4.81 -15.18 -14.98
CA GLU A 85 -3.53 -14.57 -15.36
C GLU A 85 -3.61 -13.03 -15.36
N GLU A 86 -4.68 -12.46 -15.95
CA GLU A 86 -4.90 -11.01 -15.93
C GLU A 86 -5.05 -10.45 -14.51
N LYS A 87 -5.80 -11.15 -13.64
CA LYS A 87 -5.96 -10.75 -12.24
C LYS A 87 -4.65 -10.83 -11.47
N GLN A 88 -3.86 -11.89 -11.70
CA GLN A 88 -2.52 -12.02 -11.11
C GLN A 88 -1.61 -10.88 -11.53
N ALA A 89 -1.59 -10.51 -12.82
CA ALA A 89 -0.79 -9.38 -13.30
C ALA A 89 -1.19 -8.04 -12.63
N LYS A 90 -2.49 -7.80 -12.46
CA LYS A 90 -3.02 -6.62 -11.76
C LYS A 90 -2.59 -6.61 -10.28
N ILE A 91 -2.67 -7.75 -9.60
CA ILE A 91 -2.23 -7.89 -8.20
C ILE A 91 -0.73 -7.62 -8.07
N SER A 92 0.10 -8.21 -8.94
CA SER A 92 1.55 -7.97 -8.93
C SER A 92 1.90 -6.50 -9.12
N THR A 93 1.17 -5.80 -10.01
CA THR A 93 1.35 -4.36 -10.23
C THR A 93 0.94 -3.53 -9.01
N ALA A 94 -0.13 -3.91 -8.31
CA ALA A 94 -0.56 -3.21 -7.10
C ALA A 94 0.43 -3.42 -5.95
N LEU A 95 0.98 -4.63 -5.81
CA LEU A 95 1.98 -4.95 -4.79
C LEU A 95 3.29 -4.16 -4.97
N SER A 96 3.75 -3.96 -6.21
CA SER A 96 4.96 -3.16 -6.44
C SER A 96 4.74 -1.70 -6.01
N LYS A 97 3.60 -1.11 -6.35
CA LYS A 97 3.25 0.26 -5.94
C LYS A 97 3.20 0.42 -4.42
N ILE A 98 2.55 -0.51 -3.72
CA ILE A 98 2.49 -0.49 -2.25
C ILE A 98 3.89 -0.57 -1.64
N THR A 99 4.77 -1.39 -2.23
CA THR A 99 6.16 -1.53 -1.76
C THR A 99 6.95 -0.24 -1.94
N ASP A 100 6.78 0.43 -3.08
CA ASP A 100 7.41 1.72 -3.36
C ASP A 100 6.90 2.82 -2.42
N GLU A 101 5.59 2.89 -2.18
CA GLU A 101 4.97 3.83 -1.23
C GLU A 101 5.41 3.58 0.22
N GLU A 102 5.55 2.32 0.64
CA GLU A 102 6.04 1.99 1.99
C GLU A 102 7.50 2.43 2.15
N LYS A 103 8.33 2.29 1.11
CA LYS A 103 9.71 2.80 1.11
C LYS A 103 9.73 4.32 1.22
N GLU A 104 8.94 5.04 0.43
CA GLU A 104 8.83 6.50 0.51
C GLU A 104 8.40 6.96 1.91
N LYS A 105 7.43 6.27 2.51
CA LYS A 105 6.98 6.52 3.89
C LYS A 105 8.11 6.32 4.90
N THR A 106 8.94 5.29 4.75
CA THR A 106 10.11 5.09 5.63
C THR A 106 11.15 6.20 5.49
N ASP A 107 11.40 6.67 4.26
CA ASP A 107 12.34 7.77 4.00
C ASP A 107 11.83 9.08 4.61
N LEU A 108 10.55 9.40 4.41
CA LEU A 108 9.91 10.58 5.02
C LEU A 108 9.93 10.52 6.55
N MET A 109 9.69 9.34 7.14
CA MET A 109 9.74 9.16 8.58
C MET A 109 11.16 9.44 9.13
N ASN A 110 12.19 8.97 8.43
CA ASN A 110 13.59 9.25 8.79
C ASN A 110 13.89 10.75 8.70
N SER A 111 13.48 11.43 7.61
CA SER A 111 13.67 12.88 7.46
C SER A 111 12.95 13.68 8.55
N ILE A 112 11.72 13.29 8.92
CA ILE A 112 11.00 13.94 10.04
C ILE A 112 11.77 13.78 11.35
N GLN A 113 12.36 12.61 11.59
CA GLN A 113 13.14 12.37 12.80
C GLN A 113 14.42 13.20 12.84
N GLU A 114 15.17 13.29 11.75
CA GLU A 114 16.35 14.14 11.62
C GLU A 114 16.02 15.63 11.89
N LEU A 115 14.96 16.14 11.24
CA LEU A 115 14.51 17.52 11.44
C LEU A 115 14.10 17.80 12.90
N LYS A 116 13.49 16.82 13.57
CA LYS A 116 13.13 16.93 14.98
C LYS A 116 14.37 17.01 15.87
N GLU A 117 15.39 16.22 15.60
CA GLU A 117 16.68 16.24 16.33
C GLU A 117 17.42 17.57 16.11
N GLU A 118 17.47 18.07 14.87
CA GLU A 118 18.06 19.37 14.55
C GLU A 118 17.36 20.53 15.27
N LEU A 119 16.03 20.51 15.35
CA LEU A 119 15.26 21.54 16.05
C LEU A 119 15.58 21.55 17.55
N ILE A 120 15.69 20.38 18.17
CA ILE A 120 16.09 20.23 19.58
C ILE A 120 17.53 20.74 19.78
N GLN A 121 18.45 20.43 18.87
CA GLN A 121 19.84 20.88 18.95
C GLN A 121 19.96 22.40 18.81
N ASN A 122 19.25 22.99 17.84
CA ASN A 122 19.30 24.41 17.55
C ASN A 122 18.70 25.24 18.69
N SER A 123 17.57 24.81 19.26
CA SER A 123 16.96 25.46 20.42
C SER A 123 17.89 25.47 21.65
N LYS A 124 18.53 24.33 21.97
CA LYS A 124 19.55 24.26 23.04
C LYS A 124 20.69 25.25 22.82
N SER A 125 21.19 25.35 21.58
CA SER A 125 22.30 26.26 21.25
C SER A 125 21.91 27.75 21.35
N LYS A 126 20.67 28.09 20.98
CA LYS A 126 20.13 29.45 21.06
C LYS A 126 19.92 29.88 22.52
N HIS A 127 19.33 29.01 23.34
CA HIS A 127 19.12 29.30 24.76
C HIS A 127 20.44 29.50 25.50
N LYS A 128 21.44 28.64 25.26
CA LYS A 128 22.75 28.79 25.88
C LYS A 128 23.43 30.12 25.54
N LYS A 129 23.36 30.55 24.27
CA LYS A 129 23.92 31.84 23.85
C LYS A 129 23.16 33.02 24.45
N ALA A 130 21.84 32.96 24.49
CA ALA A 130 21.00 34.02 25.05
C ALA A 130 21.27 34.21 26.56
N GLU A 131 21.33 33.10 27.30
CA GLU A 131 21.62 33.08 28.74
C GLU A 131 23.00 33.68 29.05
N GLU A 132 24.04 33.30 28.31
CA GLU A 132 25.39 33.84 28.50
C GLU A 132 25.46 35.35 28.18
N THR A 133 24.74 35.80 27.15
CA THR A 133 24.68 37.24 26.84
C THR A 133 23.93 38.03 27.90
N GLU A 134 22.86 37.48 28.47
CA GLU A 134 22.07 38.11 29.52
C GLU A 134 22.89 38.23 30.81
N GLU A 135 23.58 37.17 31.23
CA GLU A 135 24.45 37.20 32.41
C GLU A 135 25.56 38.25 32.28
N ARG A 136 26.17 38.36 31.08
CA ARG A 136 27.17 39.39 30.77
C ARG A 136 26.60 40.81 30.86
N LEU A 137 25.39 41.03 30.37
CA LEU A 137 24.72 42.33 30.43
C LEU A 137 24.37 42.70 31.87
N LEU A 138 23.84 41.77 32.66
CA LEU A 138 23.55 41.98 34.09
C LEU A 138 24.82 42.34 34.87
N LYS A 139 25.94 41.68 34.58
CA LYS A 139 27.24 41.99 35.19
C LYS A 139 27.74 43.37 34.80
N ALA A 140 27.60 43.75 33.54
CA ALA A 140 27.97 45.09 33.06
C ALA A 140 27.08 46.17 33.70
N GLU A 141 25.77 45.98 33.74
CA GLU A 141 24.81 46.88 34.38
C GLU A 141 25.15 47.11 35.85
N LYS A 142 25.43 46.04 36.60
CA LYS A 142 25.87 46.12 38.00
C LYS A 142 27.14 46.97 38.14
N LEU A 143 28.15 46.73 37.31
CA LEU A 143 29.40 47.49 37.33
C LEU A 143 29.19 48.97 36.97
N PHE A 144 28.33 49.27 36.00
CA PHE A 144 27.96 50.65 35.65
C PHE A 144 27.28 51.36 36.82
N LYS A 145 26.33 50.69 37.49
CA LYS A 145 25.63 51.22 38.66
C LYS A 145 26.59 51.50 39.81
N GLU A 146 27.50 50.58 40.11
CA GLU A 146 28.49 50.72 41.18
C GLU A 146 29.52 51.83 40.90
N ARG A 147 30.09 51.88 39.69
CA ARG A 147 31.17 52.82 39.36
C ARG A 147 30.69 54.24 39.07
N LEU A 148 29.53 54.37 38.41
CA LEU A 148 29.00 55.68 38.06
C LEU A 148 28.05 56.23 39.12
N GLY A 149 27.52 55.38 40.02
CA GLY A 149 26.44 55.75 40.94
C GLY A 149 25.16 56.12 40.18
N LEU A 150 24.96 55.54 38.99
CA LEU A 150 23.88 55.88 38.08
C LEU A 150 23.13 54.61 37.66
N GLU A 151 21.80 54.65 37.75
CA GLU A 151 20.92 53.59 37.26
C GLU A 151 20.02 54.14 36.16
N ILE A 152 20.05 53.52 34.98
CA ILE A 152 19.19 53.89 33.84
C ILE A 152 18.11 52.83 33.71
N ARG A 153 16.86 53.24 33.84
CA ARG A 153 15.69 52.36 33.67
C ARG A 153 14.88 52.80 32.46
N LYS A 154 14.28 51.85 31.76
CA LYS A 154 13.38 52.11 30.61
C LYS A 154 11.99 52.50 31.12
N THR A 155 11.91 53.66 31.79
CA THR A 155 10.68 54.21 32.36
C THR A 155 10.51 55.66 31.93
N CYS A 156 9.28 56.09 31.68
CA CYS A 156 8.97 57.50 31.47
C CYS A 156 9.07 58.24 32.80
N VAL A 157 10.07 59.11 32.95
CA VAL A 157 10.23 59.95 34.13
C VAL A 157 9.48 61.26 33.89
N VAL A 158 8.52 61.57 34.75
CA VAL A 158 7.62 62.75 34.62
C VAL A 158 8.11 63.95 35.43
N SER A 159 9.00 63.74 36.40
CA SER A 159 9.52 64.78 37.28
C SER A 159 10.85 64.35 37.93
N CYS A 160 11.55 65.31 38.52
CA CYS A 160 12.86 65.14 39.12
C CYS A 160 12.84 65.68 40.56
N SER A 161 13.45 64.98 41.51
CA SER A 161 13.56 65.41 42.91
C SER A 161 15.03 65.31 43.36
N PRO A 162 15.64 66.41 43.84
CA PRO A 162 15.11 67.77 43.85
C PRO A 162 14.85 68.33 42.43
N PRO A 163 13.92 69.30 42.25
CA PRO A 163 13.67 69.92 40.96
C PRO A 163 14.92 70.63 40.40
N LEU A 164 15.12 70.53 39.09
CA LEU A 164 16.18 71.25 38.37
C LEU A 164 15.56 72.35 37.50
N ASP A 165 15.94 73.60 37.73
CA ASP A 165 15.44 74.74 36.95
C ASP A 165 15.84 74.66 35.47
N CYS A 166 16.97 74.01 35.17
CA CYS A 166 17.50 73.86 33.80
C CYS A 166 17.00 72.60 33.07
N THR A 167 15.94 71.93 33.54
CA THR A 167 15.46 70.67 32.95
C THR A 167 15.03 70.83 31.49
N GLU A 168 14.27 71.88 31.16
CA GLU A 168 13.76 72.12 29.80
C GLU A 168 14.88 72.37 28.80
N GLU A 169 15.89 73.17 29.18
CA GLU A 169 17.07 73.45 28.37
C GLU A 169 17.87 72.18 28.08
N LEU A 170 18.11 71.35 29.11
CA LEU A 170 18.83 70.09 28.95
C LEU A 170 18.06 69.10 28.06
N GLN A 171 16.74 69.03 28.21
CA GLN A 171 15.88 68.20 27.36
C GLN A 171 15.89 68.68 25.89
N GLN A 172 15.85 69.99 25.66
CA GLN A 172 15.92 70.53 24.30
C GLN A 172 17.28 70.23 23.66
N LYS A 173 18.37 70.45 24.42
CA LYS A 173 19.73 70.23 23.92
C LYS A 173 20.03 68.77 23.60
N VAL A 174 19.50 67.82 24.37
CA VAL A 174 19.66 66.39 24.05
C VAL A 174 18.86 65.98 22.82
N ARG A 175 17.68 66.57 22.60
CA ARG A 175 16.90 66.36 21.35
C ARG A 175 17.65 66.88 20.12
N GLU A 176 18.30 68.03 20.22
CA GLU A 176 19.05 68.64 19.12
C GLU A 176 20.37 67.93 18.82
N THR A 177 21.12 67.56 19.87
CA THR A 177 22.49 67.05 19.70
C THR A 177 22.59 65.52 19.69
N ASN A 178 21.55 64.81 20.12
CA ASN A 178 21.54 63.37 20.37
C ASN A 178 22.74 62.88 21.23
N ASN A 179 23.31 63.77 22.05
CA ASN A 179 24.50 63.46 22.85
C ASN A 179 24.11 63.12 24.29
N PHE A 180 23.74 61.86 24.50
CA PHE A 180 23.31 61.35 25.80
C PHE A 180 24.41 61.48 26.88
N SER A 181 25.68 61.26 26.52
CA SER A 181 26.81 61.41 27.44
C SER A 181 26.93 62.83 27.98
N ALA A 182 26.84 63.83 27.11
CA ALA A 182 26.87 65.23 27.51
C ALA A 182 25.65 65.59 28.37
N PHE A 183 24.47 65.09 28.01
CA PHE A 183 23.25 65.28 28.78
C PHE A 183 23.39 64.75 30.22
N ILE A 184 23.76 63.48 30.40
CA ILE A 184 23.94 62.87 31.74
C ILE A 184 25.00 63.61 32.57
N ALA A 185 26.12 63.99 31.95
CA ALA A 185 27.17 64.74 32.63
C ALA A 185 26.68 66.12 33.12
N ASN A 186 25.90 66.83 32.29
CA ASN A 186 25.35 68.13 32.65
C ASN A 186 24.26 68.02 33.72
N VAL A 187 23.38 67.01 33.62
CA VAL A 187 22.39 66.70 34.67
C VAL A 187 23.09 66.44 36.01
N ARG A 188 24.13 65.60 36.02
CA ARG A 188 24.91 65.31 37.24
C ARG A 188 25.55 66.58 37.81
N LYS A 189 26.14 67.43 36.97
CA LYS A 189 26.71 68.72 37.40
C LYS A 189 25.65 69.63 38.02
N ALA A 190 24.45 69.71 37.45
CA ALA A 190 23.36 70.52 37.98
C ALA A 190 22.92 70.03 39.38
N PHE A 191 22.75 68.73 39.57
CA PHE A 191 22.44 68.16 40.89
C PHE A 191 23.54 68.43 41.92
N ILE A 192 24.81 68.25 41.55
CA ILE A 192 25.93 68.52 42.45
C ILE A 192 25.94 69.99 42.87
N ALA A 193 25.70 70.93 41.94
CA ALA A 193 25.64 72.35 42.24
C ALA A 193 24.49 72.72 43.21
N LEU A 194 23.39 71.97 43.22
CA LEU A 194 22.31 72.15 44.20
C LEU A 194 22.70 71.68 45.60
N THR A 195 23.57 70.68 45.74
CA THR A 195 24.01 70.16 47.04
C THR A 195 25.04 71.03 47.77
N TYR A 196 25.66 71.99 47.07
CA TYR A 196 26.66 72.91 47.63
C TYR A 196 26.15 74.37 47.78
N LYS A 197 24.83 74.57 47.67
CA LYS A 197 24.14 75.80 48.09
C LYS A 197 23.65 75.64 49.53
#